data_AF-A0A3G2EG79-F1
#
_entry.id   AF-A0A3G2EG79-F1
#
_cell.length_a   1.000
_cell.length_b   1.000
_cell.length_c   1.000
_cell.angle_alpha   90.00
_cell.angle_beta   90.00
_cell.angle_gamma   90.00
#
_symmetry.space_group_name_H-M   'P 1'
#
loop_
_entity.id
_entity.type
_entity.pdbx_description
1 polymer ?
#
loop_
_entity_poly.entity_id
_entity_poly.type
_entity_poly.pdbx_seq_one_letter_code
_entity_poly.pdbx_strand_id
1 'polypeptide(L)'
;MGKAVMAAMAALVWWACLAAQAAPLRLPASKEPVTQGGSVTAAAQGALIRYRGWLLAVDGAVSEEMPDVLLTSAEAGQAPQLRVGATQRVLPVWSAFELVKGSTRLRITALPGPDEVAALLLDFGDGDYRIVIPAARIDRQAYPLLAQRFPGADLALLLQEGRRVMLPLGSGSTHVFGEEQAVPYRFSKVKR
;
A
#
# COMPACT_ATOMS: atom_id res chain seq x y z
N MET A 1 -6.51 -53.05 14.96
CA MET A 1 -6.81 -51.60 14.94
C MET A 1 -5.56 -50.84 15.36
N GLY A 2 -4.62 -50.60 14.45
CA GLY A 2 -3.29 -50.11 14.78
C GLY A 2 -2.37 -50.20 13.57
N LYS A 3 -1.47 -49.23 13.41
CA LYS A 3 -0.59 -48.96 12.24
C LYS A 3 -1.16 -48.04 11.16
N ALA A 4 -2.35 -48.29 10.61
CA ALA A 4 -2.90 -47.43 9.54
C ALA A 4 -3.26 -46.00 10.00
N VAL A 5 -3.79 -45.85 11.21
CA VAL A 5 -4.15 -44.54 11.79
C VAL A 5 -2.91 -43.73 12.19
N MET A 6 -1.81 -44.40 12.53
CA MET A 6 -0.58 -43.75 13.00
C MET A 6 0.21 -43.11 11.84
N ALA A 7 0.16 -43.71 10.64
CA ALA A 7 0.78 -43.14 9.44
C ALA A 7 -0.01 -41.93 8.90
N ALA A 8 -1.34 -41.91 9.04
CA ALA A 8 -2.18 -40.79 8.61
C ALA A 8 -2.00 -39.53 9.47
N MET A 9 -1.64 -39.68 10.76
CA MET A 9 -1.36 -38.54 11.64
C MET A 9 0.01 -37.89 11.41
N ALA A 10 0.98 -38.62 10.84
CA ALA A 10 2.30 -38.06 10.53
C ALA A 10 2.29 -37.16 9.27
N ALA A 11 1.40 -37.43 8.32
CA ALA A 11 1.27 -36.63 7.10
C ALA A 11 0.55 -35.28 7.32
N LEU A 12 -0.30 -35.19 8.36
CA LEU A 12 -1.04 -33.97 8.68
C LEU A 12 -0.21 -32.90 9.42
N VAL A 13 0.95 -33.26 9.97
CA VAL A 13 1.80 -32.34 10.74
C VAL A 13 2.81 -31.59 9.86
N TRP A 14 3.04 -32.03 8.62
CA TRP A 14 4.04 -31.43 7.72
C TRP A 14 3.55 -30.16 7.00
N TRP A 15 2.23 -29.92 6.95
CA TRP A 15 1.66 -28.76 6.23
C TRP A 15 1.53 -27.49 7.07
N ALA A 16 1.98 -27.52 8.32
CA ALA A 16 2.26 -26.30 9.06
C ALA A 16 3.61 -25.71 8.60
N CYS A 17 3.70 -25.35 7.30
CA CYS A 17 4.72 -24.42 6.85
C CYS A 17 4.49 -23.13 7.64
N LEU A 18 5.29 -22.93 8.68
CA LEU A 18 5.45 -21.65 9.34
C LEU A 18 5.60 -20.60 8.24
N ALA A 19 4.57 -19.78 8.05
CA ALA A 19 4.81 -18.43 7.55
C ALA A 19 5.64 -17.76 8.64
N ALA A 20 6.97 -17.95 8.57
CA ALA A 20 7.91 -17.12 9.26
C ALA A 20 7.70 -15.71 8.68
N GLN A 21 6.75 -14.98 9.25
CA GLN A 21 6.62 -13.56 9.01
C GLN A 21 7.95 -12.99 9.48
N ALA A 22 8.81 -12.65 8.52
CA ALA A 22 10.07 -12.00 8.80
C ALA A 22 9.77 -10.80 9.70
N ALA A 23 10.56 -10.63 10.76
CA ALA A 23 10.39 -9.50 11.67
C ALA A 23 10.33 -8.18 10.86
N PRO A 24 9.46 -7.23 11.26
CA PRO A 24 9.28 -6.01 10.49
C PRO A 24 10.60 -5.25 10.38
N LEU A 25 10.88 -4.70 9.19
CA LEU A 25 12.09 -3.91 8.96
C LEU A 25 11.96 -2.58 9.70
N ARG A 26 12.89 -2.29 10.62
CA ARG A 26 12.88 -1.05 11.40
C ARG A 26 13.74 0.02 10.73
N LEU A 27 13.18 1.21 10.59
CA LEU A 27 13.85 2.41 10.09
C LEU A 27 14.16 3.38 11.23
N PRO A 28 15.23 4.20 11.09
CA PRO A 28 15.53 5.25 12.06
C PRO A 28 14.37 6.24 12.13
N ALA A 29 14.03 6.67 13.35
CA ALA A 29 13.01 7.69 13.57
C ALA A 29 13.44 9.03 12.98
N SER A 30 12.48 9.81 12.49
CA SER A 30 12.70 11.19 12.07
C SER A 30 13.09 12.05 13.28
N LYS A 31 14.07 12.93 13.10
CA LYS A 31 14.49 13.89 14.15
C LYS A 31 13.54 15.09 14.25
N GLU A 32 12.78 15.35 13.19
CA GLU A 32 11.85 16.47 13.12
C GLU A 32 10.54 16.15 13.85
N PRO A 33 9.84 17.19 14.37
CA PRO A 33 8.52 17.03 14.95
C PRO A 33 7.58 16.36 13.96
N VAL A 34 6.94 15.28 14.41
CA VAL A 34 5.98 14.55 13.59
C VAL A 34 4.73 15.42 13.40
N THR A 35 4.51 15.89 12.17
CA THR A 35 3.27 16.57 11.81
C THR A 35 2.09 15.62 12.02
N GLN A 36 1.09 16.10 12.75
CA GLN A 36 -0.12 15.33 13.02
C GLN A 36 -0.89 15.12 11.72
N GLY A 37 -1.21 13.87 11.41
CA GLY A 37 -2.01 13.48 10.26
C GLY A 37 -1.21 12.86 9.11
N GLY A 38 -1.83 12.84 7.93
CA GLY A 38 -1.20 12.41 6.69
C GLY A 38 -1.79 13.12 5.48
N SER A 39 -1.09 13.01 4.36
CA SER A 39 -1.52 13.58 3.09
C SER A 39 -0.98 12.82 1.90
N VAL A 40 -1.71 12.90 0.79
CA VAL A 40 -1.22 12.52 -0.54
C VAL A 40 -1.17 13.78 -1.40
N THR A 41 -0.09 13.91 -2.17
CA THR A 41 0.06 14.98 -3.17
C THR A 41 0.34 14.31 -4.52
N ALA A 42 -0.52 14.57 -5.49
CA ALA A 42 -0.26 14.17 -6.87
C ALA A 42 0.89 15.00 -7.44
N ALA A 43 1.83 14.32 -8.11
CA ALA A 43 2.94 14.95 -8.81
C ALA A 43 2.75 14.84 -10.33
N ALA A 44 3.65 15.45 -11.10
CA ALA A 44 3.69 15.29 -12.55
C ALA A 44 3.81 13.80 -12.94
N GLN A 45 4.61 13.06 -12.18
CA GLN A 45 4.78 11.62 -12.26
C GLN A 45 4.48 11.02 -10.88
N GLY A 46 3.57 10.05 -10.79
CA GLY A 46 3.29 9.37 -9.53
C GLY A 46 2.63 10.23 -8.45
N ALA A 47 2.84 9.86 -7.17
CA ALA A 47 2.39 10.65 -6.02
C ALA A 47 3.34 10.54 -4.81
N LEU A 48 3.32 11.57 -3.97
CA LEU A 48 3.99 11.59 -2.67
C LEU A 48 2.98 11.36 -1.55
N ILE A 49 3.33 10.49 -0.60
CA ILE A 49 2.51 10.20 0.58
C ILE A 49 3.31 10.54 1.83
N ARG A 50 2.73 11.34 2.71
CA ARG A 50 3.29 11.67 4.02
C ARG A 50 2.37 11.19 5.12
N TYR A 51 2.92 10.54 6.14
CA TYR A 51 2.15 10.11 7.32
C TYR A 51 3.05 9.92 8.53
N ARG A 52 2.81 10.68 9.61
CA ARG A 52 3.54 10.54 10.89
C ARG A 52 5.07 10.33 10.76
N GLY A 53 5.73 11.17 9.96
CA GLY A 53 7.19 11.11 9.73
C GLY A 53 7.63 10.15 8.62
N TRP A 54 6.71 9.39 8.01
CA TRP A 54 6.95 8.66 6.76
C TRP A 54 6.87 9.58 5.55
N LEU A 55 7.78 9.38 4.60
CA LEU A 55 7.70 9.89 3.24
C LEU A 55 7.82 8.72 2.26
N LEU A 56 6.76 8.50 1.46
CA LEU A 56 6.76 7.49 0.41
C LEU A 56 6.62 8.19 -0.94
N ALA A 57 7.33 7.69 -1.95
CA ALA A 57 7.14 8.08 -3.34
C ALA A 57 6.63 6.89 -4.15
N VAL A 58 5.58 7.12 -4.92
CA VAL A 58 4.89 6.11 -5.73
C VAL A 58 5.16 6.41 -7.20
N ASP A 59 5.49 5.39 -7.99
CA ASP A 59 5.64 5.40 -9.45
C ASP A 59 6.52 6.52 -10.01
N GLY A 60 7.67 6.75 -9.37
CA GLY A 60 8.66 7.73 -9.84
C GLY A 60 8.38 9.17 -9.42
N ALA A 61 7.49 9.40 -8.44
CA ALA A 61 7.31 10.73 -7.87
C ALA A 61 8.63 11.31 -7.34
N VAL A 62 8.95 12.51 -7.82
CA VAL A 62 10.14 13.25 -7.43
C VAL A 62 9.86 13.98 -6.11
N SER A 63 10.81 13.90 -5.18
CA SER A 63 10.77 14.61 -3.91
C SER A 63 12.10 15.31 -3.66
N GLU A 64 12.06 16.47 -3.02
CA GLU A 64 13.24 17.19 -2.56
C GLU A 64 13.94 16.46 -1.39
N GLU A 65 13.14 15.77 -0.58
CA GLU A 65 13.61 14.91 0.50
C GLU A 65 13.76 13.46 0.00
N MET A 66 14.75 12.74 0.50
CA MET A 66 14.88 11.31 0.19
C MET A 66 13.70 10.53 0.77
N PRO A 67 12.90 9.83 -0.04
CA PRO A 67 11.79 9.01 0.47
C PRO A 67 12.29 7.81 1.29
N ASP A 68 11.55 7.47 2.35
CA ASP A 68 11.80 6.27 3.15
C ASP A 68 11.53 4.99 2.36
N VAL A 69 10.49 5.03 1.51
CA VAL A 69 10.08 3.93 0.65
C VAL A 69 9.78 4.46 -0.75
N LEU A 70 10.36 3.82 -1.75
CA LEU A 70 9.95 3.96 -3.14
C LEU A 70 9.06 2.77 -3.50
N LEU A 71 7.89 3.05 -4.05
CA LEU A 71 6.94 2.04 -4.52
C LEU A 71 6.79 2.14 -6.03
N THR A 72 6.90 1.01 -6.69
CA THR A 72 6.58 0.86 -8.11
C THR A 72 5.40 -0.09 -8.21
N SER A 73 4.31 0.40 -8.79
CA SER A 73 3.12 -0.39 -9.07
C SER A 73 3.44 -1.50 -10.07
N ALA A 74 2.59 -2.52 -10.12
CA ALA A 74 2.72 -3.57 -11.12
C ALA A 74 2.60 -3.02 -12.54
N GLU A 75 3.24 -3.71 -13.48
CA GLU A 75 3.00 -3.58 -14.91
C GLU A 75 2.63 -4.97 -15.46
N ALA A 76 2.19 -5.05 -16.72
CA ALA A 76 1.80 -6.34 -17.31
C ALA A 76 2.93 -7.38 -17.20
N GLY A 77 2.66 -8.49 -16.50
CA GLY A 77 3.64 -9.56 -16.25
C GLY A 77 4.71 -9.23 -15.19
N GLN A 78 4.64 -8.08 -14.52
CA GLN A 78 5.59 -7.67 -13.49
C GLN A 78 4.89 -7.36 -12.17
N ALA A 79 5.36 -8.01 -11.09
CA ALA A 79 4.87 -7.76 -9.76
C ALA A 79 5.31 -6.38 -9.25
N PRO A 80 4.55 -5.74 -8.32
CA PRO A 80 4.95 -4.51 -7.68
C PRO A 80 6.32 -4.63 -7.01
N GLN A 81 7.00 -3.50 -6.86
CA GLN A 81 8.31 -3.45 -6.25
C GLN A 81 8.34 -2.40 -5.15
N LEU A 82 9.10 -2.70 -4.10
CA LEU A 82 9.40 -1.75 -3.03
C LEU A 82 10.91 -1.58 -2.96
N ARG A 83 11.37 -0.36 -2.67
CA ARG A 83 12.76 -0.07 -2.35
C ARG A 83 12.85 0.72 -1.06
N VAL A 84 13.73 0.27 -0.18
CA VAL A 84 14.03 0.90 1.11
C VAL A 84 15.55 1.03 1.21
N GLY A 85 16.06 2.26 1.16
CA GLY A 85 17.48 2.52 0.95
C GLY A 85 18.01 1.83 -0.31
N ALA A 86 19.07 1.04 -0.18
CA ALA A 86 19.65 0.26 -1.29
C ALA A 86 18.94 -1.07 -1.57
N THR A 87 18.01 -1.50 -0.69
CA THR A 87 17.37 -2.81 -0.82
C THR A 87 16.11 -2.70 -1.66
N GLN A 88 16.04 -3.47 -2.75
CA GLN A 88 14.86 -3.62 -3.57
C GLN A 88 14.22 -5.00 -3.34
N ARG A 89 12.90 -5.05 -3.30
CA ARG A 89 12.14 -6.30 -3.17
C ARG A 89 10.98 -6.30 -4.15
N VAL A 90 10.79 -7.45 -4.79
CA VAL A 90 9.55 -7.75 -5.53
C VAL A 90 8.49 -8.19 -4.53
N LEU A 91 7.25 -7.76 -4.73
CA LEU A 91 6.09 -8.10 -3.92
C LEU A 91 5.14 -8.99 -4.72
N PRO A 92 5.27 -10.33 -4.63
CA PRO A 92 4.30 -11.25 -5.23
C PRO A 92 2.88 -10.97 -4.72
N VAL A 93 1.87 -11.28 -5.53
CA VAL A 93 0.46 -11.17 -5.11
C VAL A 93 0.25 -11.99 -3.84
N TRP A 94 -0.54 -11.45 -2.91
CA TRP A 94 -0.80 -11.95 -1.56
C TRP A 94 0.36 -11.88 -0.57
N SER A 95 1.52 -11.36 -0.98
CA SER A 95 2.60 -11.04 -0.04
C SER A 95 2.35 -9.71 0.66
N ALA A 96 2.87 -9.61 1.88
CA ALA A 96 2.94 -8.37 2.63
C ALA A 96 4.37 -8.12 3.10
N PHE A 97 4.76 -6.86 3.14
CA PHE A 97 6.00 -6.40 3.71
C PHE A 97 5.73 -5.33 4.75
N GLU A 98 6.38 -5.47 5.90
CA GLU A 98 6.12 -4.61 7.05
C GLU A 98 7.35 -3.83 7.47
N LEU A 99 7.08 -2.57 7.77
CA LEU A 99 8.05 -1.55 8.08
C LEU A 99 7.61 -0.83 9.35
N VAL A 100 8.58 -0.45 10.19
CA VAL A 100 8.33 0.32 11.41
C VAL A 100 9.30 1.49 11.47
N LYS A 101 8.79 2.72 11.66
CA LYS A 101 9.58 3.95 11.85
C LYS A 101 9.08 4.66 13.09
N GLY A 102 9.95 4.81 14.09
CA GLY A 102 9.54 5.28 15.42
C GLY A 102 8.45 4.37 16.01
N SER A 103 7.30 4.95 16.36
CA SER A 103 6.12 4.24 16.84
C SER A 103 5.11 3.86 15.73
N THR A 104 5.40 4.21 14.48
CA THR A 104 4.44 4.04 13.38
C THR A 104 4.79 2.85 12.51
N ARG A 105 3.84 1.93 12.33
CA ARG A 105 3.93 0.79 11.40
C ARG A 105 3.35 1.15 10.03
N LEU A 106 3.96 0.62 8.98
CA LEU A 106 3.46 0.57 7.62
C LEU A 106 3.47 -0.88 7.15
N ARG A 107 2.31 -1.40 6.75
CA ARG A 107 2.20 -2.68 6.05
C ARG A 107 1.84 -2.43 4.59
N ILE A 108 2.61 -3.03 3.69
CA ILE A 108 2.45 -2.92 2.25
C ILE A 108 2.07 -4.30 1.74
N THR A 109 0.85 -4.46 1.22
CA THR A 109 0.33 -5.74 0.73
C THR A 109 0.10 -5.67 -0.77
N ALA A 110 0.60 -6.65 -1.52
CA ALA A 110 0.21 -6.82 -2.92
C ALA A 110 -1.09 -7.63 -2.99
N LEU A 111 -2.11 -7.07 -3.59
CA LEU A 111 -3.44 -7.66 -3.77
C LEU A 111 -3.69 -7.98 -5.24
N PRO A 112 -4.57 -8.94 -5.57
CA PRO A 112 -5.02 -9.11 -6.94
C PRO A 112 -5.80 -7.87 -7.39
N GLY A 113 -5.40 -7.28 -8.51
CA GLY A 113 -6.15 -6.20 -9.14
C GLY A 113 -6.92 -6.67 -10.38
N PRO A 114 -7.60 -5.74 -11.07
CA PRO A 114 -8.25 -6.01 -12.35
C PRO A 114 -7.24 -6.54 -13.38
N ASP A 115 -7.71 -7.37 -14.30
CA ASP A 115 -6.92 -7.90 -15.44
C ASP A 115 -5.60 -8.55 -15.02
N GLU A 116 -5.60 -9.22 -13.87
CA GLU A 116 -4.43 -9.89 -13.27
C GLU A 116 -3.27 -8.95 -12.90
N VAL A 117 -3.45 -7.63 -12.99
CA VAL A 117 -2.43 -6.65 -12.62
C VAL A 117 -2.57 -6.32 -11.13
N ALA A 118 -1.54 -6.61 -10.34
CA ALA A 118 -1.60 -6.44 -8.88
C ALA A 118 -1.83 -4.98 -8.44
N ALA A 119 -2.62 -4.80 -7.40
CA ALA A 119 -2.75 -3.53 -6.68
C ALA A 119 -1.90 -3.55 -5.40
N LEU A 120 -1.48 -2.38 -4.92
CA LEU A 120 -0.88 -2.25 -3.59
C LEU A 120 -1.93 -1.75 -2.58
N LEU A 121 -1.92 -2.31 -1.38
CA LEU A 121 -2.62 -1.77 -0.21
C LEU A 121 -1.58 -1.32 0.80
N LEU A 122 -1.63 -0.03 1.14
CA LEU A 122 -0.84 0.57 2.21
C LEU A 122 -1.73 0.69 3.45
N ASP A 123 -1.30 0.06 4.54
CA ASP A 123 -1.96 0.13 5.84
C ASP A 123 -1.02 0.83 6.83
N PHE A 124 -1.41 2.05 7.23
CA PHE A 124 -0.66 2.89 8.15
C PHE A 124 -1.21 2.77 9.58
N GLY A 125 -0.32 2.71 10.57
CA GLY A 125 -0.68 2.82 11.98
C GLY A 125 -1.63 1.73 12.48
N ASP A 126 -1.48 0.49 11.98
CA ASP A 126 -2.36 -0.64 12.30
C ASP A 126 -3.85 -0.38 11.95
N GLY A 127 -4.10 0.21 10.78
CA GLY A 127 -5.44 0.49 10.26
C GLY A 127 -5.95 1.91 10.56
N ASP A 128 -5.07 2.84 10.89
CA ASP A 128 -5.41 4.25 11.08
C ASP A 128 -5.84 4.89 9.76
N TYR A 129 -5.12 4.57 8.68
CA TYR A 129 -5.44 5.03 7.33
C TYR A 129 -5.00 4.00 6.29
N ARG A 130 -5.87 3.72 5.31
CA ARG A 130 -5.61 2.72 4.26
C ARG A 130 -5.70 3.32 2.87
N ILE A 131 -4.66 3.13 2.07
CA ILE A 131 -4.59 3.61 0.69
C ILE A 131 -4.47 2.40 -0.23
N VAL A 132 -5.39 2.25 -1.19
CA VAL A 132 -5.23 1.31 -2.29
C VAL A 132 -4.63 2.02 -3.51
N ILE A 133 -3.67 1.39 -4.16
CA ILE A 133 -3.00 1.88 -5.37
C ILE A 133 -3.18 0.79 -6.45
N PRO A 134 -4.28 0.84 -7.21
CA PRO A 134 -4.44 -0.03 -8.37
C PRO A 134 -3.40 0.34 -9.45
N ALA A 135 -2.75 -0.66 -10.03
CA ALA A 135 -1.86 -0.47 -11.17
C ALA A 135 -2.66 -0.29 -12.48
N ALA A 136 -3.71 -1.09 -12.67
CA ALA A 136 -4.61 -0.99 -13.81
C ALA A 136 -5.37 0.34 -13.81
N ARG A 137 -5.66 0.85 -15.01
CA ARG A 137 -6.61 1.94 -15.20
C ARG A 137 -8.00 1.47 -14.80
N ILE A 138 -8.74 2.32 -14.13
CA ILE A 138 -10.12 2.03 -13.70
C ILE A 138 -11.01 3.13 -14.26
N ASP A 139 -12.04 2.72 -14.99
CA ASP A 139 -13.04 3.63 -15.54
C ASP A 139 -13.84 4.29 -14.43
N ARG A 140 -14.23 5.55 -14.65
CA ARG A 140 -15.01 6.34 -13.68
C ARG A 140 -16.31 5.63 -13.25
N GLN A 141 -16.93 4.86 -14.15
CA GLN A 141 -18.13 4.07 -13.88
C GLN A 141 -17.91 2.97 -12.82
N ALA A 142 -16.68 2.47 -12.67
CA ALA A 142 -16.33 1.43 -11.72
C ALA A 142 -15.93 1.98 -10.33
N TYR A 143 -15.82 3.30 -10.15
CA TYR A 143 -15.41 3.91 -8.87
C TYR A 143 -16.29 3.53 -7.69
N PRO A 144 -17.63 3.48 -7.82
CA PRO A 144 -18.50 3.05 -6.71
C PRO A 144 -18.21 1.62 -6.21
N LEU A 145 -17.62 0.76 -7.05
CA LEU A 145 -17.30 -0.62 -6.70
C LEU A 145 -15.96 -0.76 -5.97
N LEU A 146 -15.11 0.28 -5.96
CA LEU A 146 -13.77 0.18 -5.36
C LEU A 146 -13.82 -0.06 -3.85
N ALA A 147 -14.77 0.56 -3.15
CA ALA A 147 -14.96 0.31 -1.72
C ALA A 147 -15.40 -1.12 -1.41
N GLN A 148 -16.11 -1.78 -2.35
CA GLN A 148 -16.50 -3.19 -2.22
C GLN A 148 -15.31 -4.11 -2.49
N ARG A 149 -14.51 -3.79 -3.51
CA ARG A 149 -13.34 -4.59 -3.90
C ARG A 149 -12.19 -4.49 -2.88
N PHE A 150 -12.02 -3.33 -2.27
CA PHE A 150 -10.97 -3.05 -1.30
C PHE A 150 -11.58 -2.57 0.02
N PRO A 151 -12.19 -3.50 0.79
CA PRO A 151 -12.92 -3.15 1.99
C PRO A 151 -12.02 -2.48 3.04
N GLY A 152 -12.49 -1.36 3.58
CA GLY A 152 -11.78 -0.58 4.59
C GLY A 152 -10.66 0.32 4.04
N ALA A 153 -10.46 0.39 2.72
CA ALA A 153 -9.63 1.43 2.11
C ALA A 153 -10.31 2.81 2.24
N ASP A 154 -9.51 3.82 2.54
CA ASP A 154 -9.96 5.21 2.78
C ASP A 154 -9.70 6.11 1.58
N LEU A 155 -8.73 5.72 0.75
CA LEU A 155 -8.31 6.45 -0.43
C LEU A 155 -7.90 5.46 -1.52
N ALA A 156 -8.30 5.74 -2.76
CA ALA A 156 -7.73 5.11 -3.94
C ALA A 156 -6.82 6.10 -4.68
N LEU A 157 -5.61 5.66 -5.00
CA LEU A 157 -4.66 6.39 -5.84
C LEU A 157 -4.72 5.82 -7.26
N LEU A 158 -5.61 6.37 -8.08
CA LEU A 158 -5.96 5.83 -9.40
C LEU A 158 -4.99 6.32 -10.47
N LEU A 159 -4.74 5.47 -11.47
CA LEU A 159 -3.99 5.85 -12.67
C LEU A 159 -4.97 6.39 -13.73
N GLN A 160 -4.88 7.68 -14.03
CA GLN A 160 -5.63 8.35 -15.11
C GLN A 160 -4.65 9.09 -16.02
N GLU A 161 -4.69 8.82 -17.32
CA GLU A 161 -3.86 9.53 -18.32
C GLU A 161 -2.35 9.54 -17.98
N GLY A 162 -1.86 8.47 -17.34
CA GLY A 162 -0.46 8.34 -16.91
C GLY A 162 -0.12 9.03 -15.59
N ARG A 163 -1.09 9.70 -14.95
CA ARG A 163 -0.92 10.41 -13.68
C ARG A 163 -1.70 9.74 -12.55
N ARG A 164 -1.25 9.99 -11.32
CA ARG A 164 -1.97 9.56 -10.12
C ARG A 164 -2.98 10.62 -9.68
N VAL A 165 -4.22 10.20 -9.50
CA VAL A 165 -5.30 11.02 -8.93
C VAL A 165 -5.89 10.33 -7.70
N MET A 166 -6.49 11.11 -6.81
CA MET A 166 -6.92 10.66 -5.49
C MET A 166 -8.44 10.64 -5.42
N LEU A 167 -9.01 9.47 -5.11
CA LEU A 167 -10.43 9.30 -4.89
C LEU A 167 -10.65 8.87 -3.43
N PRO A 168 -11.20 9.74 -2.55
CA PRO A 168 -11.59 9.34 -1.22
C PRO A 168 -12.68 8.28 -1.25
N LEU A 169 -12.51 7.22 -0.46
CA LEU A 169 -13.45 6.12 -0.35
C LEU A 169 -14.27 6.25 0.94
N GLY A 170 -15.49 5.73 0.93
CA GLY A 170 -16.33 5.64 2.14
C GLY A 170 -17.08 6.92 2.57
N SER A 171 -16.88 8.06 1.89
CA SER A 171 -17.60 9.30 2.18
C SER A 171 -18.81 9.57 1.26
N GLY A 172 -19.09 8.68 0.31
CA GLY A 172 -20.09 8.91 -0.75
C GLY A 172 -19.69 9.97 -1.77
N SER A 173 -18.58 10.68 -1.55
CA SER A 173 -18.00 11.62 -2.51
C SER A 173 -17.42 10.90 -3.71
N THR A 174 -17.77 11.36 -4.90
CA THR A 174 -17.14 10.96 -6.17
C THR A 174 -16.11 11.99 -6.64
N HIS A 175 -15.81 12.99 -5.81
CA HIS A 175 -14.86 14.03 -6.17
C HIS A 175 -13.44 13.47 -6.22
N VAL A 176 -12.80 13.65 -7.38
CA VAL A 176 -11.43 13.24 -7.65
C VAL A 176 -10.51 14.44 -7.44
N PHE A 177 -9.48 14.27 -6.62
CA PHE A 177 -8.45 15.28 -6.37
C PHE A 177 -7.20 14.99 -7.21
N GLY A 178 -6.40 16.03 -7.50
CA GLY A 178 -5.15 15.91 -8.24
C GLY A 178 -5.28 16.10 -9.76
N GLU A 179 -6.48 16.44 -10.26
CA GLU A 179 -6.65 16.99 -11.62
C GLU A 179 -5.85 18.29 -11.75
N GLU A 180 -5.95 19.18 -10.75
CA GLU A 180 -5.04 20.31 -10.52
C GLU A 180 -3.79 19.85 -9.74
N GLN A 181 -2.60 20.15 -10.28
CA GLN A 181 -1.32 19.68 -9.73
C GLN A 181 -1.04 20.26 -8.33
N ALA A 182 -0.30 19.50 -7.50
CA ALA A 182 0.29 19.92 -6.23
C ALA A 182 -0.66 20.29 -5.07
N VAL A 183 -1.98 20.24 -5.23
CA VAL A 183 -2.91 20.40 -4.09
C VAL A 183 -2.93 19.10 -3.26
N PRO A 184 -2.52 19.13 -1.97
CA PRO A 184 -2.51 17.93 -1.15
C PRO A 184 -3.92 17.54 -0.70
N TYR A 185 -4.27 16.27 -0.87
CA TYR A 185 -5.39 15.68 -0.15
C TYR A 185 -4.94 15.34 1.27
N ARG A 186 -5.59 15.92 2.29
CA ARG A 186 -5.34 15.63 3.70
C ARG A 186 -6.22 14.47 4.17
N PHE A 187 -5.65 13.55 4.95
CA PHE A 187 -6.37 12.37 5.44
C PHE A 187 -7.57 12.80 6.30
N SER A 188 -8.76 12.36 5.89
CA SER A 188 -10.04 12.74 6.50
C SER A 188 -10.27 12.16 7.90
N LYS A 189 -9.59 11.06 8.23
CA LYS A 189 -9.58 10.46 9.56
C LYS A 189 -8.15 10.07 9.90
N VAL A 190 -7.68 10.54 11.06
CA VAL A 190 -6.46 10.01 11.67
C VAL A 190 -6.77 9.87 13.14
N LYS A 191 -6.72 8.63 13.65
CA LYS A 191 -6.90 8.38 15.09
C LYS A 191 -5.76 9.09 15.81
N ARG A 192 -6.08 9.86 16.86
CA ARG A 192 -5.09 10.61 17.64
C ARG A 192 -4.11 9.68 18.32
#